data_AF-A0A1C9IHZ8-F1
#
_entry.id   AF-A0A1C9IHZ8-F1
#
_cell.length_a   1.000
_cell.length_b   1.000
_cell.length_c   1.000
_cell.angle_alpha   90.00
_cell.angle_beta   90.00
_cell.angle_gamma   90.00
#
_symmetry.space_group_name_H-M   'P 1'
#
loop_
_entity.id
_entity.type
_entity.pdbx_description
1 polymer ?
#
loop_
_entity_poly.entity_id
_entity_poly.type
_entity_poly.pdbx_seq_one_letter_code
_entity_poly.pdbx_strand_id
1 'polypeptide(L)'
;MKQESLGKEIIRLAFPATVENIFQTLVGFVDTLLIAQLGLVAVTAVSLANTILNVYLAVYIALGVGATALIARSIGAGDRESLTFHVRQALVLSVGVGLLLGLLSLIFGRQMLVLMGADAESLAGAQVFFYWVGGLTIFQSLMTILGTILRASGEWERTRLVKKEFVFPPPHSSNCLGDSLRLEMRRTLFASVVEVRFGV
;
A
#
# COMPACT_ATOMS: atom_id res chain seq x y z
N MET A 1 -26.55 -22.40 12.78
CA MET A 1 -26.29 -22.02 11.37
C MET A 1 -25.95 -20.52 11.26
N LYS A 2 -24.78 -20.08 11.77
CA LYS A 2 -24.36 -18.65 11.78
C LYS A 2 -23.25 -18.34 10.75
N GLN A 3 -23.10 -19.21 9.74
CA GLN A 3 -22.05 -19.14 8.72
C GLN A 3 -22.47 -18.34 7.47
N GLU A 4 -23.77 -18.21 7.17
CA GLU A 4 -24.22 -17.49 5.96
C GLU A 4 -23.99 -15.96 6.00
N SER A 5 -23.89 -15.33 7.17
CA SER A 5 -23.71 -13.86 7.27
C SER A 5 -22.26 -13.41 7.13
N LEU A 6 -21.30 -14.22 7.60
CA LEU A 6 -19.87 -13.90 7.53
C LEU A 6 -19.38 -13.92 6.08
N GLY A 7 -19.83 -14.89 5.28
CA GLY A 7 -19.48 -14.96 3.85
C GLY A 7 -19.95 -13.73 3.08
N LYS A 8 -21.18 -13.25 3.32
CA LYS A 8 -21.71 -12.04 2.67
C LYS A 8 -20.95 -10.77 3.08
N GLU A 9 -20.50 -10.68 4.33
CA GLU A 9 -19.76 -9.51 4.83
C GLU A 9 -18.32 -9.49 4.31
N ILE A 10 -17.66 -10.65 4.25
CA ILE A 10 -16.34 -10.82 3.60
C ILE A 10 -16.44 -10.50 2.11
N ILE A 11 -17.46 -11.01 1.40
CA ILE A 11 -17.67 -10.71 -0.01
C ILE A 11 -17.95 -9.21 -0.21
N ARG A 12 -18.72 -8.56 0.65
CA ARG A 12 -18.99 -7.11 0.55
C ARG A 12 -17.74 -6.26 0.75
N LEU A 13 -16.78 -6.72 1.56
CA LEU A 13 -15.48 -6.06 1.73
C LEU A 13 -14.46 -6.43 0.64
N ALA A 14 -14.46 -7.67 0.18
CA ALA A 14 -13.53 -8.17 -0.83
C ALA A 14 -13.91 -7.70 -2.23
N PHE A 15 -15.22 -7.56 -2.52
CA PHE A 15 -15.72 -7.10 -3.81
C PHE A 15 -15.11 -5.77 -4.27
N PRO A 16 -15.13 -4.69 -3.49
CA PRO A 16 -14.51 -3.43 -3.90
C PRO A 16 -13.00 -3.56 -4.08
N ALA A 17 -12.30 -4.30 -3.21
CA ALA A 17 -10.86 -4.49 -3.31
C ALA A 17 -10.45 -5.27 -4.57
N THR A 18 -11.19 -6.32 -4.91
CA THR A 18 -10.96 -7.11 -6.13
C THR A 18 -11.27 -6.28 -7.37
N VAL A 19 -12.37 -5.51 -7.37
CA VAL A 19 -12.71 -4.63 -8.48
C VAL A 19 -11.62 -3.58 -8.69
N GLU A 20 -11.15 -2.93 -7.63
CA GLU A 20 -10.05 -1.97 -7.69
C GLU A 20 -8.77 -2.59 -8.27
N ASN A 21 -8.42 -3.82 -7.87
CA ASN A 21 -7.24 -4.51 -8.39
C ASN A 21 -7.38 -4.86 -9.88
N ILE A 22 -8.58 -5.26 -10.32
CA ILE A 22 -8.90 -5.48 -11.74
C ILE A 22 -8.75 -4.17 -12.53
N PHE A 23 -9.27 -3.06 -12.01
CA PHE A 23 -9.13 -1.75 -12.64
C PHE A 23 -7.65 -1.33 -12.75
N GLN A 24 -6.86 -1.50 -11.69
CA GLN A 24 -5.42 -1.21 -11.76
C GLN A 24 -4.71 -2.06 -12.82
N THR A 25 -5.03 -3.35 -12.90
CA THR A 25 -4.45 -4.25 -13.91
C THR A 25 -4.87 -3.86 -15.32
N LEU A 26 -6.14 -3.48 -15.52
CA LEU A 26 -6.65 -2.99 -16.81
C LEU A 26 -5.96 -1.71 -17.25
N VAL A 27 -5.76 -0.74 -16.33
CA VAL A 27 -5.04 0.50 -16.63
C VAL A 27 -3.62 0.18 -17.09
N GLY A 28 -2.88 -0.67 -16.35
CA GLY A 28 -1.53 -1.06 -16.76
C GLY A 28 -1.48 -1.81 -18.10
N PHE A 29 -2.50 -2.61 -18.41
CA PHE A 29 -2.63 -3.28 -19.69
C PHE A 29 -2.90 -2.29 -20.84
N VAL A 30 -3.83 -1.34 -20.63
CA VAL A 30 -4.15 -0.30 -21.62
C VAL A 30 -2.94 0.59 -21.87
N ASP A 31 -2.21 0.99 -20.82
CA ASP A 31 -0.97 1.78 -20.96
C ASP A 31 0.04 1.05 -21.85
N THR A 32 0.22 -0.25 -21.62
CA THR A 32 1.11 -1.08 -22.43
C THR A 32 0.64 -1.17 -23.89
N LEU A 33 -0.67 -1.30 -24.12
CA LEU A 33 -1.25 -1.34 -25.47
C LEU A 33 -1.11 0.00 -26.21
N LEU A 34 -1.32 1.13 -25.53
CA LEU A 34 -1.13 2.46 -26.11
C LEU A 34 0.32 2.69 -26.52
N ILE A 35 1.26 2.25 -25.67
CA ILE A 35 2.69 2.26 -25.99
C ILE A 35 2.99 1.34 -27.18
N ALA A 36 2.28 0.21 -27.29
CA ALA A 36 2.47 -0.72 -28.40
C ALA A 36 2.07 -0.17 -29.77
N GLN A 37 1.13 0.78 -29.80
CA GLN A 37 0.76 1.46 -31.04
C GLN A 37 1.86 2.42 -31.53
N LEU A 38 2.81 2.81 -30.69
CA LEU A 38 3.95 3.66 -31.07
C LEU A 38 5.08 2.87 -31.76
N GLY A 39 5.01 1.54 -31.77
CA GLY A 39 5.92 0.64 -32.48
C GLY A 39 6.55 -0.44 -31.60
N LEU A 40 7.04 -1.51 -32.24
CA LEU A 40 7.63 -2.67 -31.56
C LEU A 40 8.85 -2.30 -30.70
N VAL A 41 9.63 -1.30 -31.14
CA VAL A 41 10.79 -0.78 -30.40
C VAL A 41 10.36 -0.09 -29.10
N ALA A 42 9.19 0.57 -29.07
CA ALA A 42 8.67 1.22 -27.87
C ALA A 42 8.16 0.19 -26.84
N VAL A 43 7.52 -0.89 -27.29
CA VAL A 43 7.05 -1.98 -26.41
C VAL A 43 8.21 -2.65 -25.70
N THR A 44 9.24 -3.03 -26.46
CA THR A 44 10.42 -3.72 -25.93
C THR A 44 11.14 -2.84 -24.92
N ALA A 45 11.32 -1.55 -25.24
CA ALA A 45 11.88 -0.55 -24.34
C ALA A 45 11.12 -0.44 -23.01
N VAL A 46 9.78 -0.38 -23.05
CA VAL A 46 8.96 -0.25 -21.83
C VAL A 46 8.91 -1.55 -21.04
N SER A 47 8.87 -2.70 -21.69
CA SER A 47 8.93 -4.00 -21.02
C SER A 47 10.24 -4.17 -20.23
N LEU A 48 11.38 -3.81 -20.83
CA LEU A 48 12.69 -3.79 -20.17
C LEU A 48 12.71 -2.87 -18.94
N ALA A 49 12.19 -1.65 -19.09
CA ALA A 49 12.06 -0.73 -17.98
C ALA A 49 11.15 -1.27 -16.87
N ASN A 50 10.01 -1.88 -17.23
CA ASN A 50 9.06 -2.43 -16.27
C ASN A 50 9.65 -3.56 -15.42
N THR A 51 10.53 -4.40 -16.00
CA THR A 51 11.28 -5.40 -15.24
C THR A 51 12.12 -4.75 -14.13
N ILE A 52 12.80 -3.64 -14.42
CA ILE A 52 13.57 -2.91 -13.41
C ILE A 52 12.64 -2.29 -12.36
N LEU A 53 11.51 -1.73 -12.78
CA LEU A 53 10.51 -1.17 -11.86
C LEU A 53 9.93 -2.23 -10.92
N ASN A 54 9.74 -3.46 -11.38
CA ASN A 54 9.32 -4.57 -10.53
C ASN A 54 10.36 -4.90 -9.45
N VAL A 55 11.66 -4.78 -9.75
CA VAL A 55 12.72 -4.93 -8.74
C VAL A 55 12.62 -3.81 -7.70
N TYR A 56 12.38 -2.56 -8.12
CA TYR A 56 12.19 -1.45 -7.18
C TYR A 56 10.94 -1.64 -6.32
N LEU A 57 9.84 -2.10 -6.91
CA LEU A 57 8.62 -2.42 -6.20
C LEU A 57 8.87 -3.48 -5.10
N ALA A 58 9.64 -4.54 -5.41
CA ALA A 58 9.99 -5.56 -4.42
C ALA A 58 10.75 -4.97 -3.21
N VAL A 59 11.70 -4.04 -3.46
CA VAL A 59 12.42 -3.34 -2.39
C VAL A 59 11.47 -2.48 -1.55
N TYR A 60 10.56 -1.74 -2.19
CA TYR A 60 9.59 -0.92 -1.46
C TYR A 60 8.59 -1.75 -0.64
N ILE A 61 8.17 -2.91 -1.15
CA ILE A 61 7.35 -3.85 -0.38
C ILE A 61 8.12 -4.36 0.83
N ALA A 62 9.39 -4.76 0.67
CA ALA A 62 10.22 -5.23 1.79
C ALA A 62 10.37 -4.15 2.88
N LEU A 63 10.61 -2.89 2.48
CA LEU A 63 10.65 -1.75 3.40
C LEU A 63 9.31 -1.52 4.10
N GLY A 64 8.21 -1.56 3.36
CA GLY A 64 6.86 -1.41 3.91
C GLY A 64 6.55 -2.47 4.96
N VAL A 65 6.84 -3.74 4.66
CA VAL A 65 6.65 -4.86 5.59
C VAL A 65 7.51 -4.68 6.85
N GLY A 66 8.78 -4.29 6.71
CA GLY A 66 9.67 -4.01 7.84
C GLY A 66 9.18 -2.86 8.73
N ALA A 67 8.72 -1.76 8.11
CA ALA A 67 8.14 -0.63 8.81
C ALA A 67 6.86 -1.03 9.57
N THR A 68 5.93 -1.72 8.92
CA THR A 68 4.69 -2.20 9.54
C THR A 68 4.97 -3.15 10.70
N ALA A 69 5.98 -4.03 10.61
CA ALA A 69 6.34 -4.94 11.70
C ALA A 69 6.85 -4.19 12.95
N LEU A 70 7.70 -3.17 12.77
CA LEU A 70 8.19 -2.32 13.86
C LEU A 70 7.05 -1.53 14.50
N ILE A 71 6.20 -0.92 13.66
CA ILE A 71 5.02 -0.15 14.11
C ILE A 71 4.07 -1.07 14.89
N ALA A 72 3.71 -2.24 14.36
CA ALA A 72 2.83 -3.20 15.02
C ALA A 72 3.37 -3.65 16.39
N ARG A 73 4.68 -3.84 16.52
CA ARG A 73 5.32 -4.19 17.80
C ARG A 73 5.18 -3.07 18.83
N SER A 74 5.41 -1.82 18.43
CA SER A 74 5.26 -0.66 19.32
C SER A 74 3.80 -0.41 19.74
N ILE A 75 2.84 -0.65 18.83
CA ILE A 75 1.40 -0.62 19.15
C ILE A 75 1.07 -1.67 20.22
N GLY A 76 1.58 -2.90 20.07
CA GLY A 76 1.36 -3.98 21.04
C GLY A 76 1.92 -3.68 22.44
N ALA A 77 3.04 -2.95 22.51
CA ALA A 77 3.67 -2.53 23.76
C ALA A 77 2.93 -1.37 24.46
N GLY A 78 2.03 -0.66 23.76
CA GLY A 78 1.27 0.47 24.32
C GLY A 78 2.06 1.77 24.49
N ASP A 79 3.30 1.82 24.00
CA ASP A 79 4.16 2.99 24.07
C ASP A 79 3.94 3.90 22.84
N ARG A 80 3.26 5.03 23.08
CA ARG A 80 2.94 6.02 22.03
C ARG A 80 4.16 6.84 21.61
N GLU A 81 5.13 7.04 22.49
CA GLU A 81 6.31 7.85 22.18
C GLU A 81 7.23 7.07 21.23
N SER A 82 7.48 5.80 21.54
CA SER A 82 8.21 4.89 20.67
C SER A 82 7.49 4.67 19.32
N LEU A 83 6.16 4.63 19.30
CA LEU A 83 5.38 4.53 18.06
C LEU A 83 5.66 5.69 17.10
N THR A 84 5.54 6.94 17.58
CA THR A 84 5.78 8.12 16.74
C THR A 84 7.24 8.19 16.28
N PHE A 85 8.18 7.78 17.12
CA PHE A 85 9.59 7.68 16.76
C PHE A 85 9.83 6.68 15.62
N HIS A 86 9.27 5.47 15.71
CA HIS A 86 9.41 4.45 14.66
C HIS A 86 8.74 4.84 13.35
N VAL A 87 7.57 5.48 13.40
CA VAL A 87 6.89 5.99 12.18
C VAL A 87 7.75 7.05 11.49
N ARG A 88 8.30 8.00 12.25
CA ARG A 88 9.17 9.04 11.69
C ARG A 88 10.44 8.44 11.11
N GLN A 89 11.05 7.48 11.81
CA GLN A 89 12.25 6.79 11.33
C GLN A 89 11.97 6.00 10.04
N ALA A 90 10.83 5.29 9.96
CA ALA A 90 10.42 4.58 8.75
C ALA A 90 10.23 5.55 7.58
N LEU A 91 9.60 6.71 7.80
CA LEU A 91 9.40 7.72 6.77
C LEU A 91 10.73 8.29 6.26
N VAL A 92 11.65 8.64 7.16
CA VAL A 92 12.99 9.10 6.79
C VAL A 92 13.77 8.03 6.02
N LEU A 93 13.70 6.77 6.46
CA LEU A 93 14.36 5.65 5.79
C LEU A 93 13.80 5.43 4.38
N SER A 94 12.49 5.50 4.20
CA SER A 94 11.85 5.34 2.89
C SER A 94 12.21 6.46 1.93
N VAL A 95 12.24 7.71 2.39
CA VAL A 95 12.73 8.83 1.58
C VAL A 95 14.21 8.62 1.22
N GLY A 96 15.04 8.17 2.16
CA GLY A 96 16.45 7.86 1.92
C GLY A 96 16.65 6.78 0.86
N VAL A 97 15.91 5.68 0.94
CA VAL A 97 16.00 4.59 -0.06
C VAL A 97 15.43 5.03 -1.40
N GLY A 98 14.31 5.74 -1.42
CA GLY A 98 13.74 6.29 -2.66
C GLY A 98 14.69 7.24 -3.38
N LEU A 99 15.39 8.09 -2.62
CA LEU A 99 16.38 9.01 -3.17
C LEU A 99 17.64 8.28 -3.64
N LEU A 100 18.09 7.26 -2.91
CA LEU A 100 19.23 6.43 -3.30
C LEU A 100 18.94 5.64 -4.58
N LEU A 101 17.76 5.01 -4.67
CA LEU A 101 17.32 4.30 -5.88
C LEU A 101 17.07 5.24 -7.06
N GLY A 102 16.48 6.41 -6.82
CA GLY A 102 16.32 7.44 -7.85
C GLY A 102 17.66 7.94 -8.39
N LEU A 103 18.63 8.21 -7.51
CA LEU A 103 19.97 8.62 -7.92
C LEU A 103 20.69 7.49 -8.68
N LEU A 104 20.57 6.24 -8.20
CA LEU A 104 21.10 5.08 -8.92
C LEU A 104 20.48 4.99 -10.31
N SER A 105 19.18 5.24 -10.43
CA SER A 105 18.46 5.21 -11.72
C SER A 105 18.95 6.28 -12.68
N LEU A 106 19.22 7.49 -12.19
CA LEU A 106 19.69 8.60 -13.03
C LEU A 106 21.14 8.42 -13.51
N ILE A 107 22.00 7.84 -12.68
CA ILE A 107 23.43 7.63 -12.99
C ILE A 107 23.65 6.32 -13.76
N PHE A 108 23.05 5.22 -13.29
CA PHE A 108 23.24 3.87 -13.83
C PHE A 108 22.11 3.41 -14.76
N GLY A 109 21.10 4.23 -15.02
CA GLY A 109 19.93 3.81 -15.81
C GLY A 109 20.26 3.24 -17.18
N ARG A 110 21.21 3.85 -17.89
CA ARG A 110 21.70 3.31 -19.18
C ARG A 110 22.35 1.94 -19.03
N GLN A 111 23.17 1.75 -18.00
CA GLN A 111 23.87 0.47 -17.77
C GLN A 111 22.91 -0.62 -17.30
N MET A 112 21.92 -0.29 -16.47
CA MET A 112 20.87 -1.24 -16.07
C MET A 112 20.02 -1.68 -17.26
N LEU A 113 19.67 -0.76 -18.17
CA LEU A 113 18.94 -1.07 -19.39
C LEU A 113 19.74 -1.99 -20.33
N VAL A 114 21.03 -1.71 -20.52
CA VAL A 114 21.92 -2.57 -21.33
C VAL A 114 22.09 -3.95 -20.69
N LEU A 115 22.21 -4.02 -19.35
CA LEU A 115 22.33 -5.28 -18.62
C LEU A 115 21.06 -6.16 -18.76
N MET A 116 19.89 -5.53 -18.90
CA MET A 116 18.63 -6.23 -19.15
C MET A 116 18.47 -6.68 -20.61
N GLY A 117 19.41 -6.34 -21.50
CA GLY A 117 19.40 -6.75 -22.90
C GLY A 117 18.79 -5.73 -23.87
N ALA A 118 18.83 -4.43 -23.54
CA ALA A 118 18.38 -3.39 -24.47
C ALA A 118 19.32 -3.27 -25.68
N ASP A 119 18.79 -3.51 -26.88
CA ASP A 119 19.45 -3.19 -28.15
C ASP A 119 19.56 -1.68 -28.39
N ALA A 120 20.47 -1.26 -29.27
CA ALA A 120 20.74 0.17 -29.53
C ALA A 120 19.51 0.97 -29.96
N GLU A 121 18.57 0.36 -30.68
CA GLU A 121 17.30 0.99 -31.08
C GLU A 121 16.32 1.16 -29.91
N SER A 122 16.20 0.16 -29.03
CA SER A 122 15.28 0.22 -27.87
C SER A 122 15.86 1.01 -26.70
N LEU A 123 17.19 1.15 -26.63
CA LEU A 123 17.88 1.90 -25.57
C LEU A 123 17.46 3.37 -25.52
N ALA A 124 17.28 4.02 -26.67
CA ALA A 124 16.89 5.44 -26.71
C ALA A 124 15.49 5.66 -26.13
N GLY A 125 14.52 4.82 -26.52
CA GLY A 125 13.15 4.87 -25.97
C GLY A 125 13.09 4.48 -24.50
N ALA A 126 13.85 3.45 -24.12
CA ALA A 126 13.90 2.97 -22.75
C ALA A 126 14.54 3.98 -21.82
N GLN A 127 15.59 4.69 -22.26
CA GLN A 127 16.23 5.74 -21.46
C GLN A 127 15.27 6.89 -21.14
N VAL A 128 14.52 7.38 -22.13
CA VAL A 128 13.56 8.49 -21.89
C VAL A 128 12.51 8.05 -20.87
N PHE A 129 11.93 6.86 -21.04
CA PHE A 129 10.97 6.31 -20.09
C PHE A 129 11.60 6.12 -18.70
N PHE A 130 12.81 5.57 -18.64
CA PHE A 130 13.52 5.32 -17.39
C PHE A 130 13.94 6.60 -16.66
N TYR A 131 14.24 7.69 -17.37
CA TYR A 131 14.48 9.00 -16.75
C TYR A 131 13.20 9.59 -16.15
N TRP A 132 12.07 9.50 -16.85
CA TRP A 132 10.77 9.94 -16.33
C TRP A 132 10.38 9.15 -15.07
N VAL A 133 10.44 7.82 -15.14
CA VAL A 133 10.03 6.98 -14.00
C VAL A 133 11.09 6.94 -12.89
N GLY A 134 12.38 6.98 -13.25
CA GLY A 134 13.53 7.08 -12.34
C GLY A 134 13.58 8.42 -11.59
N GLY A 135 13.12 9.50 -12.21
CA GLY A 135 12.94 10.79 -11.54
C GLY A 135 11.77 10.78 -10.55
N LEU A 136 10.70 10.06 -10.88
CA LEU A 136 9.50 9.95 -10.05
C LEU A 136 9.57 8.87 -8.97
N THR A 137 10.69 8.14 -8.85
CA THR A 137 10.79 7.02 -7.89
C THR A 137 10.74 7.47 -6.43
N ILE A 138 11.15 8.72 -6.15
CA ILE A 138 10.98 9.34 -4.82
C ILE A 138 9.49 9.46 -4.49
N PHE A 139 8.67 9.91 -5.44
CA PHE A 139 7.22 10.03 -5.24
C PHE A 139 6.57 8.66 -5.04
N GLN A 140 7.01 7.65 -5.81
CA GLN A 140 6.58 6.25 -5.66
C GLN A 140 6.90 5.70 -4.26
N SER A 141 8.12 5.95 -3.76
CA SER A 141 8.54 5.53 -2.42
C SER A 141 7.71 6.19 -1.31
N LEU A 142 7.39 7.47 -1.49
CA LEU A 142 6.60 8.25 -0.54
C LEU A 142 5.15 7.75 -0.50
N MET A 143 4.54 7.51 -1.66
CA MET A 143 3.20 6.95 -1.76
C MET A 143 3.12 5.57 -1.12
N THR A 144 4.13 4.72 -1.34
CA THR A 144 4.17 3.37 -0.77
C THR A 144 4.26 3.42 0.75
N ILE A 145 5.14 4.25 1.31
CA ILE A 145 5.33 4.33 2.78
C ILE A 145 4.15 5.01 3.48
N LEU A 146 3.60 6.08 2.91
CA LEU A 146 2.40 6.72 3.43
C LEU A 146 1.24 5.71 3.45
N GLY A 147 1.08 4.94 2.37
CA GLY A 147 0.09 3.88 2.30
C GLY A 147 0.32 2.77 3.33
N THR A 148 1.57 2.46 3.72
CA THR A 148 1.84 1.46 4.77
C THR A 148 1.62 2.01 6.16
N ILE A 149 1.96 3.28 6.41
CA ILE A 149 1.69 3.97 7.66
C ILE A 149 0.17 4.11 7.87
N LEU A 150 -0.57 4.53 6.86
CA LEU A 150 -2.04 4.63 6.91
C LEU A 150 -2.68 3.26 7.21
N ARG A 151 -2.21 2.20 6.55
CA ARG A 151 -2.68 0.82 6.82
C ARG A 151 -2.35 0.36 8.25
N ALA A 152 -1.10 0.54 8.69
CA ALA A 152 -0.71 0.25 10.06
C ALA A 152 -1.50 1.10 11.07
N SER A 153 -1.95 2.28 10.64
CA SER A 153 -2.75 3.17 11.45
C SER A 153 -4.21 2.73 11.59
N GLY A 154 -4.85 2.29 10.51
CA GLY A 154 -6.18 1.69 10.57
C GLY A 154 -6.24 0.44 11.46
N GLU A 155 -5.15 -0.34 11.52
CA GLU A 155 -5.01 -1.47 12.44
C GLU A 155 -4.81 -1.04 13.92
N TRP A 156 -4.21 0.12 14.22
CA TRP A 156 -4.09 0.63 15.59
C TRP A 156 -5.47 0.96 16.20
N GLU A 157 -6.38 1.51 15.38
CA GLU A 157 -7.73 1.84 15.82
C GLU A 157 -8.52 0.56 16.13
N ARG A 158 -8.44 -0.44 15.24
CA ARG A 158 -9.10 -1.75 15.46
C ARG A 158 -8.58 -2.46 16.69
N THR A 159 -7.27 -2.51 16.90
CA THR A 159 -6.69 -3.18 18.09
C THR A 159 -7.08 -2.46 19.38
N ARG A 160 -7.23 -1.12 19.37
CA ARG A 160 -7.73 -0.35 20.51
C ARG A 160 -9.21 -0.63 20.80
N LEU A 161 -10.05 -0.78 19.78
CA LEU A 161 -11.47 -1.10 19.92
C LEU A 161 -11.67 -2.51 20.47
N VAL A 162 -10.96 -3.51 19.94
CA VAL A 162 -10.99 -4.89 20.46
C VAL A 162 -10.52 -4.96 21.92
N LYS A 163 -9.49 -4.19 22.30
CA LYS A 163 -9.04 -4.13 23.70
C LYS A 163 -10.04 -3.39 24.61
N LYS A 164 -10.83 -2.45 24.09
CA LYS A 164 -11.95 -1.83 24.80
C LYS A 164 -13.15 -2.77 24.95
N GLU A 165 -13.41 -3.64 23.99
CA GLU A 165 -14.47 -4.67 24.07
C GLU A 165 -14.06 -5.90 24.89
N PHE A 166 -12.75 -6.19 25.04
CA PHE A 166 -12.25 -7.28 25.89
C PHE A 166 -12.00 -6.87 27.36
N VAL A 167 -12.02 -5.56 27.66
CA VAL A 167 -11.94 -5.05 29.04
C VAL A 167 -13.33 -4.61 29.52
N PHE A 168 -13.94 -5.50 30.33
CA PHE A 168 -15.05 -5.33 31.30
C PHE A 168 -16.52 -5.66 30.88
N PRO A 169 -17.34 -6.35 31.73
CA PRO A 169 -17.22 -6.51 33.19
C PRO A 169 -17.20 -7.98 33.73
N PRO A 170 -16.85 -8.18 35.03
CA PRO A 170 -17.06 -9.44 35.75
C PRO A 170 -18.56 -9.82 35.80
N PRO A 171 -18.89 -11.11 36.05
CA PRO A 171 -20.27 -11.57 35.99
C PRO A 171 -21.04 -11.08 37.21
N HIS A 172 -21.99 -10.16 37.04
CA HIS A 172 -23.24 -10.16 37.83
C HIS A 172 -24.33 -9.26 37.22
N SER A 173 -25.41 -9.93 36.84
CA SER A 173 -26.84 -9.54 36.85
C SER A 173 -27.32 -8.20 36.27
N SER A 174 -28.23 -8.36 35.31
CA SER A 174 -29.49 -7.60 35.10
C SER A 174 -29.40 -6.10 34.75
N ASN A 175 -29.48 -5.78 33.44
CA ASN A 175 -30.46 -4.80 32.95
C ASN A 175 -30.56 -4.79 31.42
N CYS A 176 -31.68 -5.30 30.90
CA CYS A 176 -31.99 -5.48 29.47
C CYS A 176 -32.55 -4.23 28.76
N LEU A 177 -32.25 -3.01 29.24
CA LEU A 177 -32.85 -1.77 28.71
C LEU A 177 -31.88 -0.88 27.91
N GLY A 178 -30.61 -1.26 27.79
CA GLY A 178 -29.57 -0.46 27.13
C GLY A 178 -29.17 -0.91 25.72
N ASP A 179 -29.87 -1.88 25.13
CA ASP A 179 -29.46 -2.52 23.86
C ASP A 179 -29.93 -1.76 22.62
N SER A 180 -31.03 -1.01 22.71
CA SER A 180 -31.54 -0.19 21.61
C SER A 180 -30.66 1.03 21.32
N LEU A 181 -30.10 1.70 22.35
CA LEU A 181 -29.21 2.85 22.16
C LEU A 181 -27.80 2.46 21.66
N ARG A 182 -27.37 1.22 21.95
CA ARG A 182 -26.06 0.69 21.55
C ARG A 182 -25.99 0.31 20.06
N LEU A 183 -27.13 0.02 19.43
CA LEU A 183 -27.24 -0.32 18.01
C LEU A 183 -27.17 0.93 17.09
N GLU A 184 -27.73 2.05 17.52
CA GLU A 184 -27.67 3.32 16.75
C GLU A 184 -26.25 3.90 16.68
N MET A 185 -25.50 3.82 17.79
CA MET A 185 -24.13 4.31 17.89
C MET A 185 -23.14 3.44 17.09
N ARG A 186 -23.42 2.13 16.96
CA ARG A 186 -22.66 1.22 16.09
C ARG A 186 -22.84 1.53 14.61
N ARG A 187 -24.01 2.05 14.19
CA ARG A 187 -24.28 2.42 12.79
C ARG A 187 -23.53 3.69 12.36
N THR A 188 -23.40 4.67 13.24
CA THR A 188 -22.66 5.91 12.96
C THR A 188 -21.14 5.70 12.97
N LEU A 189 -20.62 4.87 13.90
CA LEU A 189 -19.20 4.51 13.92
C LEU A 189 -18.77 3.63 12.73
N PHE A 190 -19.66 2.77 12.23
CA PHE A 190 -19.38 2.00 11.00
C PHE A 190 -19.32 2.87 9.74
N ALA A 191 -20.09 3.96 9.67
CA ALA A 191 -20.07 4.87 8.53
C ALA A 191 -18.71 5.59 8.41
N SER A 192 -18.16 6.09 9.52
CA SER A 192 -16.85 6.76 9.51
C SER A 192 -15.66 5.82 9.28
N VAL A 193 -15.78 4.54 9.68
CA VAL A 193 -14.72 3.53 9.43
C VAL A 193 -14.68 3.07 7.97
N VAL A 194 -15.80 3.15 7.25
CA VAL A 194 -15.87 2.89 5.81
C VAL A 194 -15.23 4.05 5.04
N GLU A 195 -15.48 5.29 5.43
CA GLU A 195 -14.94 6.50 4.78
C GLU A 195 -13.40 6.63 4.92
N VAL A 196 -12.82 6.11 5.99
CA VAL A 196 -11.35 6.09 6.17
C VAL A 196 -10.68 4.89 5.45
N ARG A 197 -11.44 3.83 5.14
CA ARG A 197 -10.95 2.66 4.40
C ARG A 197 -11.07 2.82 2.88
N PHE A 198 -11.90 3.76 2.41
CA PHE A 198 -11.97 4.22 1.03
C PHE A 198 -11.37 5.62 0.96
N GLY A 199 -10.06 5.69 0.77
CA GLY A 199 -9.40 6.91 0.29
C GLY A 199 -9.70 7.14 -1.19
N VAL A 200 -10.99 7.23 -1.53
CA VAL A 200 -11.58 7.81 -2.74
C VAL A 200 -12.84 8.53 -2.31
#